data_AF-A0A9E3QI44-F1
#
_entry.id   AF-A0A9E3QI44-F1
#
_cell.length_a   1.000
_cell.length_b   1.000
_cell.length_c   1.000
_cell.angle_alpha   90.00
_cell.angle_beta   90.00
_cell.angle_gamma   90.00
#
_symmetry.space_group_name_H-M   'P 1'
#
loop_
_entity.id
_entity.type
_entity.pdbx_description
1 polymer ?
#
loop_
_entity_poly.entity_id
_entity_poly.type
_entity_poly.pdbx_seq_one_letter_code
_entity_poly.pdbx_strand_id
1 'polypeptide(L)'
;MIPKRSASWIVLAATLGILAQIGGNAVNAAENIVFPRDAGIVNVKDYGAKGDGVHDDTAAIQRALDEQPNQGAIVYLPNGTYRISDTLKWPHGPRGGMEQKNTTLQGQSRDRTIIRLQDACPGYDDPKRPKALIGASRRPAQQFRNAVRNLTIDSGRRNPGAVGLQFIANNQGGIRDVTIRSGDGRALVGLDLAYTDAIGPLLVRDLKVVGFDIGIKTAHAVNSMTFEHITLEHQNRFGFVNQGPCVSIRDLTSRNAVPALINAQGPGLVTLVDATLYGHRGANAKPAIFNEATLFARNIKAVGYVEAIHNAANEQKAQGLQVAEFVSHPILSLFPAPLKSLGLPVPETPEVPWDDPQGWASPTHFGARPDDEEDDTQALQKAIDSGKTTLYLPRGGYVINGTVLV
;
A
#
# COMPACT_ATOMS: atom_id res chain seq x y z
N MET A 1 -73.20 -38.33 23.62
CA MET A 1 -73.28 -36.91 24.00
C MET A 1 -72.03 -36.57 24.79
N ILE A 2 -71.05 -35.90 24.16
CA ILE A 2 -69.83 -35.24 24.66
C ILE A 2 -69.09 -34.77 23.37
N PRO A 3 -68.51 -33.55 23.29
CA PRO A 3 -68.56 -32.74 22.08
C PRO A 3 -67.30 -32.83 21.19
N LYS A 4 -67.51 -32.47 19.91
CA LYS A 4 -66.49 -32.22 18.88
C LYS A 4 -65.58 -31.05 19.30
N ARG A 5 -64.26 -31.24 19.24
CA ARG A 5 -63.27 -30.15 19.24
C ARG A 5 -62.61 -30.08 17.86
N SER A 6 -62.73 -28.91 17.25
CA SER A 6 -62.15 -28.47 15.99
C SER A 6 -60.63 -28.33 16.10
N ALA A 7 -59.91 -28.86 15.10
CA ALA A 7 -58.48 -28.62 14.90
C ALA A 7 -58.28 -27.27 14.18
N SER A 8 -57.62 -26.32 14.83
CA SER A 8 -57.11 -25.11 14.21
C SER A 8 -55.65 -25.34 13.82
N TRP A 9 -55.37 -25.28 12.52
CA TRP A 9 -54.02 -25.29 11.97
C TRP A 9 -53.39 -23.92 12.16
N ILE A 10 -52.36 -23.83 12.99
CA ILE A 10 -51.47 -22.66 13.06
C ILE A 10 -50.48 -22.80 11.90
N VAL A 11 -50.58 -21.89 10.92
CA VAL A 11 -49.55 -21.69 9.90
C VAL A 11 -48.38 -20.97 10.58
N LEU A 12 -47.29 -21.70 10.83
CA LEU A 12 -46.03 -21.11 11.26
C LEU A 12 -45.37 -20.47 10.03
N ALA A 13 -45.41 -19.14 9.95
CA ALA A 13 -44.65 -18.39 8.95
C ALA A 13 -43.15 -18.55 9.25
N ALA A 14 -42.44 -19.28 8.39
CA ALA A 14 -40.99 -19.36 8.44
C ALA A 14 -40.39 -18.04 7.92
N THR A 15 -40.09 -17.12 8.83
CA THR A 15 -39.18 -16.01 8.55
C THR A 15 -37.78 -16.58 8.33
N LEU A 16 -37.36 -16.64 7.07
CA LEU A 16 -35.97 -16.82 6.65
C LEU A 16 -35.15 -15.63 7.19
N GLY A 17 -34.55 -15.82 8.36
CA GLY A 17 -33.53 -14.93 8.88
C GLY A 17 -32.29 -15.04 8.01
N ILE A 18 -31.95 -13.96 7.31
CA ILE A 18 -30.63 -13.77 6.70
C ILE A 18 -29.64 -13.69 7.85
N LEU A 19 -29.00 -14.82 8.17
CA LEU A 19 -27.76 -14.83 8.94
C LEU A 19 -26.70 -14.20 8.04
N ALA A 20 -26.44 -12.91 8.25
CA ALA A 20 -25.21 -12.30 7.80
C ALA A 20 -24.06 -13.13 8.38
N GLN A 21 -23.33 -13.81 7.51
CA GLN A 21 -22.05 -14.42 7.85
C GLN A 21 -21.11 -13.25 8.17
N ILE A 22 -21.08 -12.87 9.45
CA ILE A 22 -20.04 -12.03 9.99
C ILE A 22 -18.81 -12.92 9.90
N GLY A 23 -18.00 -12.72 8.85
CA GLY A 23 -16.69 -13.33 8.75
C GLY A 23 -16.00 -13.04 10.06
N GLY A 24 -15.78 -14.10 10.85
CA GLY A 24 -15.07 -13.99 12.11
C GLY A 24 -13.74 -13.36 11.79
N ASN A 25 -13.48 -12.20 12.39
CA ASN A 25 -12.11 -11.72 12.54
C ASN A 25 -11.38 -12.87 13.25
N ALA A 26 -10.60 -13.62 12.48
CA ALA A 26 -9.46 -14.31 13.05
C ALA A 26 -8.77 -13.25 13.91
N VAL A 27 -8.68 -13.54 15.20
CA VAL A 27 -7.96 -12.68 16.14
C VAL A 27 -6.55 -12.63 15.59
N ASN A 28 -6.24 -11.55 14.87
CA ASN A 28 -5.01 -11.46 14.10
C ASN A 28 -3.91 -11.60 15.14
N ALA A 29 -3.12 -12.68 15.06
CA ALA A 29 -1.90 -12.77 15.85
C ALA A 29 -1.17 -11.45 15.57
N ALA A 30 -0.93 -10.66 16.62
CA ALA A 30 -0.45 -9.29 16.44
C ALA A 30 0.77 -9.35 15.52
N GLU A 31 0.69 -8.66 14.38
CA GLU A 31 1.71 -8.68 13.34
C GLU A 31 3.09 -8.57 13.98
N ASN A 32 3.96 -9.52 13.65
CA ASN A 32 5.25 -9.72 14.29
C ASN A 32 6.27 -10.19 13.26
N ILE A 33 6.65 -9.28 12.36
CA ILE A 33 7.66 -9.53 11.35
C ILE A 33 9.02 -9.54 12.01
N VAL A 34 9.47 -10.72 12.45
CA VAL A 34 10.80 -10.94 13.01
C VAL A 34 11.59 -11.88 12.12
N PHE A 35 12.91 -11.73 12.14
CA PHE A 35 13.84 -12.49 11.30
C PHE A 35 14.82 -13.28 12.18
N PRO A 36 15.30 -14.45 11.71
CA PRO A 36 16.45 -15.12 12.29
C PRO A 36 17.67 -14.18 12.38
N ARG A 37 18.51 -14.34 13.42
CA ARG A 37 19.67 -13.47 13.65
C ARG A 37 20.68 -13.51 12.51
N ASP A 38 20.78 -14.64 11.83
CA ASP A 38 21.67 -14.92 10.71
C ASP A 38 21.06 -14.54 9.35
N ALA A 39 19.85 -13.99 9.29
CA ALA A 39 19.20 -13.61 8.02
C ALA A 39 19.89 -12.45 7.27
N GLY A 40 20.82 -11.72 7.91
CA GLY A 40 21.53 -10.59 7.29
C GLY A 40 20.72 -9.30 7.21
N ILE A 41 19.79 -9.10 8.15
CA ILE A 41 18.94 -7.91 8.28
C ILE A 41 19.71 -6.78 8.96
N VAL A 42 19.50 -5.55 8.50
CA VAL A 42 20.15 -4.34 9.02
C VAL A 42 19.23 -3.67 10.02
N ASN A 43 19.47 -3.87 11.32
CA ASN A 43 18.61 -3.34 12.37
C ASN A 43 19.04 -1.92 12.76
N VAL A 44 18.13 -0.94 12.70
CA VAL A 44 18.43 0.46 13.05
C VAL A 44 18.87 0.64 14.51
N LYS A 45 18.55 -0.30 15.41
CA LYS A 45 19.01 -0.29 16.81
C LYS A 45 20.53 -0.48 16.92
N ASP A 46 21.14 -1.21 15.99
CA ASP A 46 22.59 -1.41 15.94
C ASP A 46 23.31 -0.10 15.54
N TYR A 47 22.58 0.82 14.91
CA TYR A 47 23.01 2.17 14.60
C TYR A 47 22.62 3.17 15.71
N GLY A 48 22.13 2.70 16.86
CA GLY A 48 21.84 3.53 18.03
C GLY A 48 20.47 4.20 18.04
N ALA A 49 19.57 3.87 17.09
CA ALA A 49 18.20 4.37 17.14
C ALA A 49 17.51 3.87 18.43
N LYS A 50 16.80 4.75 19.14
CA LYS A 50 16.15 4.45 20.42
C LYS A 50 14.72 3.99 20.26
N GLY A 51 13.97 4.53 19.29
CA GLY A 51 12.58 4.18 19.03
C GLY A 51 11.66 4.38 20.24
N ASP A 52 11.96 5.35 21.10
CA ASP A 52 11.24 5.64 22.34
C ASP A 52 10.27 6.83 22.23
N GLY A 53 10.21 7.47 21.06
CA GLY A 53 9.38 8.63 20.76
C GLY A 53 9.92 9.96 21.29
N VAL A 54 11.07 9.95 21.97
CA VAL A 54 11.66 11.11 22.63
C VAL A 54 12.97 11.51 21.94
N HIS A 55 13.89 10.57 21.78
CA HIS A 55 15.19 10.85 21.18
C HIS A 55 15.08 11.04 19.67
N ASP A 56 15.96 11.86 19.11
CA ASP A 56 16.05 12.04 17.68
C ASP A 56 16.77 10.86 17.02
N ASP A 57 16.03 10.06 16.28
CA ASP A 57 16.52 8.86 15.60
C ASP A 57 16.94 9.12 14.14
N THR A 58 16.83 10.36 13.66
CA THR A 58 17.07 10.71 12.25
C THR A 58 18.45 10.24 11.78
N ALA A 59 19.51 10.59 12.51
CA ALA A 59 20.87 10.26 12.12
C ALA A 59 21.16 8.76 12.19
N ALA A 60 20.60 8.04 13.17
CA ALA A 60 20.80 6.60 13.30
C ALA A 60 20.13 5.84 12.14
N ILE A 61 18.89 6.19 11.80
CA ILE A 61 18.16 5.55 10.70
C ILE A 61 18.80 5.92 9.35
N GLN A 62 19.19 7.18 9.17
CA GLN A 62 19.84 7.60 7.92
C GLN A 62 21.17 6.87 7.70
N ARG A 63 21.99 6.68 8.74
CA ARG A 63 23.23 5.88 8.62
C ARG A 63 22.94 4.42 8.23
N ALA A 64 21.91 3.80 8.81
CA ALA A 64 21.52 2.44 8.46
C ALA A 64 21.10 2.30 6.99
N LEU A 65 20.48 3.35 6.42
CA LEU A 65 20.18 3.42 4.98
C LEU A 65 21.45 3.64 4.15
N ASP A 66 22.24 4.65 4.50
CA ASP A 66 23.41 5.10 3.74
C ASP A 66 24.53 4.07 3.65
N GLU A 67 24.64 3.15 4.62
CA GLU A 67 25.61 2.05 4.60
C GLU A 67 25.14 0.86 3.73
N GLN A 68 23.92 0.89 3.18
CA GLN A 68 23.34 -0.20 2.38
C GLN A 68 22.92 0.21 0.96
N PRO A 69 23.70 1.01 0.21
CA PRO A 69 23.28 1.47 -1.11
C PRO A 69 23.28 0.34 -2.13
N ASN A 70 22.14 0.11 -2.79
CA ASN A 70 22.00 -0.89 -3.86
C ASN A 70 22.32 -2.35 -3.43
N GLN A 71 22.24 -2.63 -2.13
CA GLN A 71 22.70 -3.90 -1.55
C GLN A 71 21.61 -4.99 -1.43
N GLY A 72 20.34 -4.66 -1.71
CA GLY A 72 19.22 -5.57 -1.51
C GLY A 72 18.88 -5.78 -0.03
N ALA A 73 19.39 -4.91 0.83
CA ALA A 73 19.22 -5.01 2.27
C ALA A 73 17.81 -4.61 2.70
N ILE A 74 17.35 -5.29 3.75
CA ILE A 74 16.21 -4.85 4.55
C ILE A 74 16.76 -4.03 5.72
N VAL A 75 16.50 -2.72 5.70
CA VAL A 75 16.66 -1.83 6.84
C VAL A 75 15.43 -1.97 7.72
N TYR A 76 15.64 -2.60 8.88
CA TYR A 76 14.60 -3.09 9.76
C TYR A 76 14.45 -2.22 11.01
N LEU A 77 13.20 -1.91 11.34
CA LEU A 77 12.82 -1.16 12.52
C LEU A 77 11.99 -2.05 13.45
N PRO A 78 12.54 -2.48 14.60
CA PRO A 78 11.74 -3.09 15.66
C PRO A 78 10.59 -2.18 16.10
N ASN A 79 9.57 -2.74 16.73
CA ASN A 79 8.47 -1.95 17.30
C ASN A 79 8.99 -0.82 18.21
N GLY A 80 8.39 0.36 18.07
CA GLY A 80 8.84 1.59 18.71
C GLY A 80 8.37 2.83 17.95
N THR A 81 8.51 4.00 18.57
CA THR A 81 8.28 5.29 17.90
C THR A 81 9.61 5.97 17.64
N TYR A 82 9.98 6.12 16.38
CA TYR A 82 11.22 6.73 15.94
C TYR A 82 10.95 8.18 15.59
N ARG A 83 11.34 9.10 16.49
CA ARG A 83 11.14 10.54 16.25
C ARG A 83 12.24 11.03 15.30
N ILE A 84 11.84 11.67 14.20
CA ILE A 84 12.76 12.29 13.24
C ILE A 84 12.56 13.82 13.20
N SER A 85 13.61 14.57 12.91
CA SER A 85 13.59 16.03 12.72
C SER A 85 13.98 16.46 11.30
N ASP A 86 14.19 15.53 10.39
CA ASP A 86 14.48 15.81 8.98
C ASP A 86 14.05 14.63 8.08
N THR A 87 14.10 14.82 6.76
CA THR A 87 13.78 13.81 5.75
C THR A 87 14.76 12.64 5.84
N LEU A 88 14.24 11.42 5.94
CA LEU A 88 14.96 10.19 5.63
C LEU A 88 15.04 10.03 4.11
N LYS A 89 16.24 9.88 3.57
CA LYS A 89 16.49 9.76 2.14
C LYS A 89 16.90 8.35 1.79
N TRP A 90 16.42 7.87 0.64
CA TRP A 90 16.97 6.65 0.06
C TRP A 90 18.47 6.79 -0.21
N PRO A 91 19.26 5.72 -0.01
CA PRO A 91 20.71 5.82 -0.05
C PRO A 91 21.23 6.09 -1.45
N HIS A 92 22.23 6.97 -1.54
CA HIS A 92 22.90 7.25 -2.79
C HIS A 92 23.95 6.18 -3.08
N GLY A 93 23.91 5.67 -4.30
CA GLY A 93 24.86 4.68 -4.79
C GLY A 93 26.24 5.29 -5.03
N PRO A 94 27.30 4.47 -5.07
CA PRO A 94 28.66 4.96 -5.24
C PRO A 94 28.95 5.52 -6.65
N ARG A 95 28.09 5.22 -7.64
CA ARG A 95 28.27 5.58 -9.05
C ARG A 95 26.91 5.81 -9.74
N GLY A 96 26.95 6.56 -10.84
CA GLY A 96 25.81 6.84 -11.70
C GLY A 96 25.00 5.59 -12.09
N GLY A 97 23.68 5.66 -11.93
CA GLY A 97 22.76 4.57 -12.22
C GLY A 97 22.59 3.55 -11.09
N MET A 98 23.32 3.70 -9.98
CA MET A 98 23.22 2.82 -8.80
C MET A 98 22.55 3.50 -7.60
N GLU A 99 22.07 4.72 -7.78
CA GLU A 99 21.46 5.51 -6.72
C GLU A 99 20.04 5.05 -6.40
N GLN A 100 19.74 4.97 -5.09
CA GLN A 100 18.40 4.87 -4.55
C GLN A 100 17.56 3.74 -5.13
N LYS A 101 18.17 2.55 -5.19
CA LYS A 101 17.52 1.32 -5.64
C LYS A 101 17.89 0.17 -4.72
N ASN A 102 17.16 -0.93 -4.81
CA ASN A 102 17.42 -2.19 -4.11
C ASN A 102 17.50 -1.99 -2.58
N THR A 103 16.60 -1.18 -2.03
CA THR A 103 16.51 -0.89 -0.59
C THR A 103 15.11 -1.18 -0.09
N THR A 104 14.98 -1.97 0.98
CA THR A 104 13.70 -2.19 1.66
C THR A 104 13.74 -1.54 3.03
N LEU A 105 12.77 -0.68 3.35
CA LEU A 105 12.52 -0.17 4.68
C LEU A 105 11.34 -0.96 5.29
N GLN A 106 11.57 -1.70 6.37
CA GLN A 106 10.57 -2.60 6.92
C GLN A 106 10.44 -2.48 8.43
N GLY A 107 9.22 -2.31 8.92
CA GLY A 107 8.95 -2.40 10.35
C GLY A 107 8.66 -3.82 10.82
N GLN A 108 8.70 -4.01 12.13
CA GLN A 108 8.24 -5.25 12.78
C GLN A 108 6.72 -5.40 12.70
N SER A 109 6.00 -4.28 12.69
CA SER A 109 4.56 -4.24 12.50
C SER A 109 4.10 -2.85 12.07
N ARG A 110 3.09 -2.80 11.21
CA ARG A 110 2.42 -1.61 10.72
C ARG A 110 2.03 -0.68 11.85
N ASP A 111 1.38 -1.22 12.88
CA ASP A 111 0.71 -0.38 13.88
C ASP A 111 1.61 -0.02 15.08
N ARG A 112 2.74 -0.73 15.29
CA ARG A 112 3.65 -0.48 16.44
C ARG A 112 5.05 -0.03 16.04
N THR A 113 5.43 -0.10 14.77
CA THR A 113 6.64 0.56 14.25
C THR A 113 6.23 1.89 13.63
N ILE A 114 6.56 3.00 14.29
CA ILE A 114 6.09 4.34 13.91
C ILE A 114 7.29 5.24 13.65
N ILE A 115 7.49 5.69 12.40
CA ILE A 115 8.39 6.79 12.09
C ILE A 115 7.58 8.08 12.18
N ARG A 116 7.91 8.95 13.14
CA ARG A 116 7.14 10.16 13.44
C ARG A 116 7.99 11.41 13.29
N LEU A 117 7.52 12.36 12.47
CA LEU A 117 8.13 13.68 12.40
C LEU A 117 7.87 14.47 13.69
N GLN A 118 8.88 15.19 14.15
CA GLN A 118 8.76 16.16 15.23
C GLN A 118 7.60 17.14 14.97
N ASP A 119 6.86 17.49 16.02
CA ASP A 119 5.82 18.52 15.92
C ASP A 119 6.45 19.90 15.63
N ALA A 120 5.83 20.68 14.74
CA ALA A 120 6.34 21.97 14.26
C ALA A 120 7.82 21.88 13.80
N CYS A 121 8.13 20.86 13.02
CA CYS A 121 9.47 20.62 12.51
C CYS A 121 9.88 21.71 11.51
N PRO A 122 11.03 22.39 11.71
CA PRO A 122 11.52 23.40 10.77
C PRO A 122 11.60 22.87 9.34
N GLY A 123 11.11 23.66 8.37
CA GLY A 123 11.11 23.29 6.95
C GLY A 123 9.91 22.45 6.51
N TYR A 124 8.97 22.15 7.41
CA TYR A 124 7.70 21.49 7.11
C TYR A 124 6.48 22.41 7.37
N ASP A 125 6.73 23.70 7.56
CA ASP A 125 5.75 24.74 7.93
C ASP A 125 5.10 25.44 6.72
N ASP A 126 5.68 25.32 5.52
CA ASP A 126 5.18 25.98 4.31
C ASP A 126 4.60 24.98 3.29
N PRO A 127 3.27 24.92 3.08
CA PRO A 127 2.65 24.06 2.07
C PRO A 127 3.03 24.41 0.62
N LYS A 128 3.59 25.60 0.36
CA LYS A 128 4.12 25.97 -0.96
C LYS A 128 5.52 25.42 -1.20
N ARG A 129 6.20 24.94 -0.16
CA ARG A 129 7.52 24.31 -0.21
C ARG A 129 7.46 22.93 0.45
N PRO A 130 6.67 22.00 -0.12
CA PRO A 130 6.43 20.72 0.51
C PRO A 130 7.71 19.90 0.69
N LYS A 131 7.76 19.15 1.78
CA LYS A 131 8.91 18.33 2.15
C LYS A 131 8.44 16.96 2.65
N ALA A 132 9.07 15.90 2.14
CA ALA A 132 8.73 14.53 2.52
C ALA A 132 9.39 14.11 3.84
N LEU A 133 8.72 13.26 4.63
CA LEU A 133 9.35 12.57 5.77
C LEU A 133 10.31 11.50 5.26
N ILE A 134 9.87 10.72 4.26
CA ILE A 134 10.68 9.73 3.57
C ILE A 134 10.67 10.09 2.09
N GLY A 135 11.83 10.38 1.52
CA GLY A 135 11.95 10.94 0.17
C GLY A 135 12.97 10.25 -0.72
N ALA A 136 12.62 10.15 -2.01
CA ALA A 136 13.48 9.73 -3.10
C ALA A 136 13.89 10.91 -4.00
N SER A 137 14.94 10.70 -4.77
CA SER A 137 15.45 11.61 -5.77
C SER A 137 14.57 11.62 -7.01
N ARG A 138 14.68 12.71 -7.76
CA ARG A 138 13.89 13.02 -8.95
C ARG A 138 14.52 12.49 -10.25
N ARG A 139 15.41 11.50 -10.19
CA ARG A 139 16.24 11.04 -11.32
C ARG A 139 16.49 9.52 -11.27
N PRO A 140 16.65 8.88 -12.44
CA PRO A 140 15.62 8.52 -13.41
C PRO A 140 15.05 7.09 -13.16
N ALA A 141 14.32 6.52 -14.12
CA ALA A 141 13.54 5.27 -14.13
C ALA A 141 14.25 3.93 -13.75
N GLN A 142 15.41 3.97 -13.09
CA GLN A 142 16.21 2.81 -12.70
C GLN A 142 16.20 2.55 -11.18
N GLN A 143 15.16 3.01 -10.49
CA GLN A 143 14.99 2.84 -9.05
C GLN A 143 14.28 1.51 -8.76
N PHE A 144 14.93 0.43 -9.18
CA PHE A 144 14.41 -0.93 -9.04
C PHE A 144 14.43 -1.40 -7.60
N ARG A 145 13.51 -2.30 -7.23
CA ARG A 145 13.47 -3.06 -5.98
C ARG A 145 13.40 -2.25 -4.68
N ASN A 146 12.92 -1.01 -4.75
CA ASN A 146 12.60 -0.28 -3.52
C ASN A 146 11.32 -0.80 -2.88
N ALA A 147 11.28 -0.87 -1.56
CA ALA A 147 10.05 -1.20 -0.86
C ALA A 147 9.93 -0.53 0.52
N VAL A 148 8.70 -0.20 0.91
CA VAL A 148 8.35 0.23 2.26
C VAL A 148 7.28 -0.72 2.80
N ARG A 149 7.52 -1.34 3.95
CA ARG A 149 6.64 -2.39 4.48
C ARG A 149 6.39 -2.32 5.98
N ASN A 150 5.22 -2.76 6.42
CA ASN A 150 4.89 -3.10 7.81
C ASN A 150 5.26 -1.97 8.80
N LEU A 151 4.94 -0.70 8.47
CA LEU A 151 5.21 0.43 9.35
C LEU A 151 4.17 1.55 9.23
N THR A 152 4.18 2.46 10.21
CA THR A 152 3.43 3.72 10.19
C THR A 152 4.37 4.91 9.96
N ILE A 153 3.97 5.82 9.07
CA ILE A 153 4.57 7.13 8.85
C ILE A 153 3.62 8.18 9.43
N ASP A 154 4.07 8.96 10.41
CA ASP A 154 3.27 9.95 11.14
C ASP A 154 3.85 11.35 10.95
N SER A 155 3.07 12.27 10.36
CA SER A 155 3.52 13.64 10.06
C SER A 155 3.77 14.49 11.29
N GLY A 156 3.48 14.01 12.51
CA GLY A 156 3.43 14.86 13.68
C GLY A 156 2.32 15.91 13.56
N ARG A 157 2.39 16.95 14.39
CA ARG A 157 1.44 18.07 14.41
C ARG A 157 2.08 19.37 13.94
N ARG A 158 1.29 20.30 13.41
CA ARG A 158 1.71 21.64 12.96
C ARG A 158 2.78 21.59 11.86
N ASN A 159 2.68 20.60 10.97
CA ASN A 159 3.56 20.43 9.81
C ASN A 159 2.75 20.51 8.50
N PRO A 160 2.14 21.68 8.17
CA PRO A 160 1.24 21.80 7.02
C PRO A 160 1.91 21.60 5.65
N GLY A 161 3.24 21.73 5.57
CA GLY A 161 4.02 21.39 4.37
C GLY A 161 4.50 19.94 4.30
N ALA A 162 4.13 19.10 5.27
CA ALA A 162 4.59 17.71 5.28
C ALA A 162 3.93 16.84 4.21
N VAL A 163 4.79 16.07 3.55
CA VAL A 163 4.42 14.94 2.71
C VAL A 163 4.85 13.66 3.44
N GLY A 164 3.96 12.69 3.60
CA GLY A 164 4.28 11.44 4.30
C GLY A 164 5.39 10.68 3.58
N LEU A 165 5.13 10.29 2.34
CA LEU A 165 6.05 9.47 1.55
C LEU A 165 6.13 9.97 0.10
N GLN A 166 7.34 10.28 -0.35
CA GLN A 166 7.70 10.36 -1.76
C GLN A 166 8.41 9.08 -2.15
N PHE A 167 7.77 8.28 -3.00
CA PHE A 167 8.22 6.93 -3.32
C PHE A 167 8.33 6.72 -4.82
N ILE A 168 9.29 5.89 -5.19
CA ILE A 168 9.51 5.46 -6.57
C ILE A 168 10.06 4.05 -6.55
N ALA A 169 9.42 3.22 -7.35
CA ALA A 169 9.91 1.92 -7.72
C ALA A 169 9.69 1.75 -9.23
N ASN A 170 10.61 1.07 -9.87
CA ASN A 170 10.51 0.65 -11.26
C ASN A 170 10.64 -0.86 -11.33
N ASN A 171 9.86 -1.51 -12.20
CA ASN A 171 9.90 -2.95 -12.52
C ASN A 171 9.59 -3.91 -11.36
N GLN A 172 10.28 -3.78 -10.23
CA GLN A 172 10.13 -4.56 -9.01
C GLN A 172 10.14 -3.57 -7.83
N GLY A 173 9.29 -3.78 -6.83
CA GLY A 173 9.18 -2.89 -5.67
C GLY A 173 7.75 -2.48 -5.38
N GLY A 174 7.53 -1.85 -4.23
CA GLY A 174 6.18 -1.49 -3.82
C GLY A 174 6.03 -1.10 -2.36
N ILE A 175 4.81 -0.75 -2.00
CA ILE A 175 4.41 -0.41 -0.64
C ILE A 175 3.45 -1.51 -0.17
N ARG A 176 3.67 -2.08 1.02
CA ARG A 176 2.83 -3.16 1.56
C ARG A 176 2.60 -2.99 3.06
N ASP A 177 1.35 -3.05 3.51
CA ASP A 177 1.01 -3.00 4.94
C ASP A 177 1.54 -1.73 5.61
N VAL A 178 1.19 -0.58 5.06
CA VAL A 178 1.67 0.72 5.54
C VAL A 178 0.52 1.61 5.96
N THR A 179 0.67 2.31 7.09
CA THR A 179 -0.20 3.44 7.45
C THR A 179 0.56 4.75 7.27
N ILE A 180 -0.03 5.72 6.58
CA ILE A 180 0.46 7.10 6.53
C ILE A 180 -0.58 7.99 7.20
N ARG A 181 -0.23 8.70 8.28
CA ARG A 181 -1.20 9.51 9.04
C ARG A 181 -0.68 10.90 9.33
N SER A 182 -1.60 11.86 9.35
CA SER A 182 -1.32 13.21 9.82
C SER A 182 -1.73 13.36 11.29
N GLY A 183 -0.79 13.77 12.16
CA GLY A 183 -1.00 13.81 13.61
C GLY A 183 -2.04 14.84 14.09
N ASP A 184 -2.39 15.81 13.25
CA ASP A 184 -3.48 16.78 13.45
C ASP A 184 -4.40 16.94 12.23
N GLY A 185 -4.23 16.09 11.21
CA GLY A 185 -5.01 16.12 9.97
C GLY A 185 -4.62 17.22 8.97
N ARG A 186 -3.59 18.03 9.23
CA ARG A 186 -3.30 19.26 8.46
C ARG A 186 -2.09 19.18 7.53
N ALA A 187 -1.41 18.03 7.45
CA ALA A 187 -0.30 17.84 6.51
C ALA A 187 -0.77 17.86 5.04
N LEU A 188 0.14 17.97 4.07
CA LEU A 188 -0.23 18.25 2.69
C LEU A 188 -0.63 17.00 1.90
N VAL A 189 0.26 16.02 1.77
CA VAL A 189 0.02 14.80 0.98
C VAL A 189 0.45 13.56 1.76
N GLY A 190 -0.39 12.53 1.81
CA GLY A 190 0.00 11.24 2.40
C GLY A 190 1.06 10.53 1.56
N LEU A 191 0.66 10.04 0.40
CA LEU A 191 1.54 9.43 -0.59
C LEU A 191 1.64 10.30 -1.85
N ASP A 192 2.82 10.85 -2.10
CA ASP A 192 3.11 11.68 -3.25
C ASP A 192 3.91 10.89 -4.29
N LEU A 193 3.20 10.46 -5.33
CA LEU A 193 3.72 9.85 -6.56
C LEU A 193 3.59 10.82 -7.75
N ALA A 194 3.55 12.12 -7.47
CA ALA A 194 3.51 13.18 -8.47
C ALA A 194 4.78 14.06 -8.47
N TYR A 195 5.64 13.90 -7.46
CA TYR A 195 6.86 14.70 -7.27
C TYR A 195 7.92 14.51 -8.37
N THR A 196 7.87 13.42 -9.13
CA THR A 196 8.76 13.11 -10.25
C THR A 196 8.05 12.23 -11.28
N ASP A 197 8.57 12.20 -12.51
CA ASP A 197 8.09 11.32 -13.58
C ASP A 197 8.64 9.89 -13.47
N ALA A 198 8.29 9.04 -14.43
CA ALA A 198 8.77 7.66 -14.56
C ALA A 198 8.55 6.75 -13.33
N ILE A 199 7.61 7.08 -12.43
CA ILE A 199 7.22 6.22 -11.33
C ILE A 199 6.46 5.00 -11.87
N GLY A 200 6.92 3.80 -11.53
CA GLY A 200 6.29 2.54 -11.91
C GLY A 200 7.06 1.74 -12.97
N PRO A 201 6.63 0.51 -13.29
CA PRO A 201 5.50 -0.18 -12.66
C PRO A 201 5.78 -0.50 -11.19
N LEU A 202 4.75 -0.29 -10.35
CA LEU A 202 4.81 -0.53 -8.91
C LEU A 202 3.46 -1.03 -8.38
N LEU A 203 3.52 -1.81 -7.30
CA LEU A 203 2.34 -2.24 -6.54
C LEU A 203 2.28 -1.51 -5.20
N VAL A 204 1.14 -0.88 -4.91
CA VAL A 204 0.78 -0.41 -3.57
C VAL A 204 -0.35 -1.30 -3.06
N ARG A 205 -0.11 -2.00 -1.95
CA ARG A 205 -1.08 -2.91 -1.35
C ARG A 205 -1.23 -2.63 0.13
N ASP A 206 -2.46 -2.73 0.66
CA ASP A 206 -2.75 -2.57 2.09
C ASP A 206 -2.22 -1.24 2.66
N LEU A 207 -2.51 -0.16 1.94
CA LEU A 207 -2.15 1.19 2.33
C LEU A 207 -3.35 1.89 2.97
N LYS A 208 -3.15 2.38 4.20
CA LYS A 208 -4.08 3.28 4.88
C LYS A 208 -3.53 4.69 4.94
N VAL A 209 -4.29 5.69 4.47
CA VAL A 209 -3.94 7.12 4.60
C VAL A 209 -4.98 7.88 5.40
N VAL A 210 -4.57 8.52 6.50
CA VAL A 210 -5.47 9.25 7.42
C VAL A 210 -5.08 10.72 7.55
N GLY A 211 -6.03 11.62 7.36
CA GLY A 211 -5.80 13.05 7.35
C GLY A 211 -5.22 13.51 6.01
N PHE A 212 -4.41 14.57 6.06
CA PHE A 212 -3.82 15.25 4.91
C PHE A 212 -4.82 16.04 4.06
N ASP A 213 -4.35 17.03 3.30
CA ASP A 213 -5.16 17.64 2.25
C ASP A 213 -5.48 16.65 1.13
N ILE A 214 -4.47 15.89 0.70
CA ILE A 214 -4.58 14.86 -0.33
C ILE A 214 -4.08 13.53 0.22
N GLY A 215 -4.85 12.46 0.06
CA GLY A 215 -4.46 11.12 0.51
C GLY A 215 -3.35 10.55 -0.37
N ILE A 216 -3.65 10.33 -1.65
CA ILE A 216 -2.72 9.86 -2.67
C ILE A 216 -2.73 10.83 -3.85
N LYS A 217 -1.55 11.19 -4.35
CA LYS A 217 -1.39 12.01 -5.56
C LYS A 217 -0.48 11.31 -6.56
N THR A 218 -0.95 11.12 -7.78
CA THR A 218 -0.16 10.61 -8.92
C THR A 218 -0.14 11.65 -10.04
N ALA A 219 0.96 11.71 -10.79
CA ALA A 219 1.06 12.52 -11.99
C ALA A 219 2.02 11.92 -13.01
N HIS A 220 2.07 12.56 -14.19
CA HIS A 220 2.93 12.23 -15.34
C HIS A 220 2.50 10.96 -16.09
N ALA A 221 2.39 11.05 -17.42
CA ALA A 221 1.87 9.98 -18.27
C ALA A 221 2.99 9.09 -18.84
N VAL A 222 3.81 8.47 -17.98
CA VAL A 222 4.97 7.66 -18.42
C VAL A 222 4.74 6.17 -18.18
N ASN A 223 4.49 5.78 -16.92
CA ASN A 223 4.39 4.39 -16.48
C ASN A 223 3.03 4.13 -15.79
N SER A 224 2.78 2.88 -15.43
CA SER A 224 1.55 2.46 -14.75
C SER A 224 1.76 2.14 -13.28
N MET A 225 0.68 2.18 -12.50
CA MET A 225 0.71 1.84 -11.07
C MET A 225 -0.52 1.02 -10.71
N THR A 226 -0.34 0.01 -9.86
CA THR A 226 -1.43 -0.85 -9.36
C THR A 226 -1.61 -0.61 -7.87
N PHE A 227 -2.85 -0.41 -7.46
CA PHE A 227 -3.27 -0.18 -6.08
C PHE A 227 -4.29 -1.23 -5.67
N GLU A 228 -4.15 -1.78 -4.47
CA GLU A 228 -5.00 -2.85 -3.96
C GLU A 228 -5.20 -2.69 -2.45
N HIS A 229 -6.43 -2.86 -1.95
CA HIS A 229 -6.78 -2.68 -0.53
C HIS A 229 -6.36 -1.31 0.01
N ILE A 230 -6.92 -0.24 -0.58
CA ILE A 230 -6.58 1.13 -0.22
C ILE A 230 -7.66 1.71 0.69
N THR A 231 -7.26 2.26 1.83
CA THR A 231 -8.16 2.97 2.74
C THR A 231 -7.76 4.45 2.86
N LEU A 232 -8.66 5.36 2.50
CA LEU A 232 -8.45 6.81 2.55
C LEU A 232 -9.47 7.45 3.50
N GLU A 233 -9.01 8.09 4.58
CA GLU A 233 -9.87 8.65 5.61
C GLU A 233 -9.50 10.09 5.96
N HIS A 234 -10.51 10.95 6.08
CA HIS A 234 -10.37 12.31 6.61
C HIS A 234 -9.42 13.25 5.83
N GLN A 235 -9.39 13.13 4.51
CA GLN A 235 -8.71 14.10 3.65
C GLN A 235 -9.47 15.45 3.61
N ASN A 236 -8.75 16.57 3.59
CA ASN A 236 -9.37 17.91 3.58
C ASN A 236 -9.75 18.40 2.18
N ARG A 237 -9.16 17.85 1.11
CA ARG A 237 -9.42 18.27 -0.27
C ARG A 237 -9.80 17.14 -1.20
N PHE A 238 -9.04 16.04 -1.24
CA PHE A 238 -9.29 14.89 -2.11
C PHE A 238 -8.73 13.60 -1.51
N GLY A 239 -9.44 12.48 -1.67
CA GLY A 239 -8.91 11.16 -1.32
C GLY A 239 -7.73 10.80 -2.22
N PHE A 240 -8.00 10.53 -3.49
CA PHE A 240 -7.04 10.15 -4.51
C PHE A 240 -7.09 11.17 -5.67
N VAL A 241 -5.94 11.65 -6.13
CA VAL A 241 -5.81 12.52 -7.30
C VAL A 241 -4.93 11.84 -8.35
N ASN A 242 -5.49 11.57 -9.52
CA ASN A 242 -4.78 11.08 -10.70
C ASN A 242 -4.67 12.16 -11.78
N GLN A 243 -3.45 12.49 -12.18
CA GLN A 243 -3.15 13.50 -13.20
C GLN A 243 -2.21 12.97 -14.29
N GLY A 244 -2.73 12.11 -15.17
CA GLY A 244 -2.03 11.66 -16.37
C GLY A 244 -1.63 10.17 -16.45
N PRO A 245 -1.16 9.48 -15.40
CA PRO A 245 -0.74 8.09 -15.54
C PRO A 245 -1.91 7.12 -15.67
N CYS A 246 -1.58 5.92 -16.15
CA CYS A 246 -2.46 4.76 -16.09
C CYS A 246 -2.44 4.16 -14.68
N VAL A 247 -3.57 4.13 -13.99
CA VAL A 247 -3.68 3.53 -12.66
C VAL A 247 -4.78 2.48 -12.61
N SER A 248 -4.46 1.34 -12.04
CA SER A 248 -5.40 0.26 -11.73
C SER A 248 -5.63 0.23 -10.23
N ILE A 249 -6.86 0.31 -9.78
CA ILE A 249 -7.23 0.37 -8.37
C ILE A 249 -8.26 -0.72 -8.10
N ARG A 250 -7.97 -1.59 -7.12
CA ARG A 250 -8.91 -2.58 -6.59
C ARG A 250 -9.16 -2.36 -5.10
N ASP A 251 -10.40 -2.58 -4.68
CA ASP A 251 -10.82 -2.50 -3.27
C ASP A 251 -10.44 -1.16 -2.60
N LEU A 252 -10.98 -0.07 -3.18
CA LEU A 252 -10.83 1.27 -2.61
C LEU A 252 -11.94 1.55 -1.59
N THR A 253 -11.55 1.73 -0.34
CA THR A 253 -12.41 2.28 0.71
C THR A 253 -12.07 3.74 0.97
N SER A 254 -13.05 4.63 0.86
CA SER A 254 -12.89 6.06 1.18
C SER A 254 -13.92 6.52 2.20
N ARG A 255 -13.51 7.28 3.21
CA ARG A 255 -14.38 7.86 4.25
C ARG A 255 -14.08 9.36 4.39
N ASN A 256 -14.78 10.18 3.63
CA ASN A 256 -14.39 11.56 3.39
C ASN A 256 -15.58 12.53 3.29
N ALA A 257 -15.33 13.81 3.56
CA ALA A 257 -16.27 14.91 3.25
C ALA A 257 -16.01 15.52 1.86
N VAL A 258 -15.02 14.98 1.15
CA VAL A 258 -14.49 15.44 -0.13
C VAL A 258 -14.53 14.30 -1.16
N PRO A 259 -14.38 14.56 -2.47
CA PRO A 259 -14.37 13.50 -3.47
C PRO A 259 -13.31 12.45 -3.14
N ALA A 260 -13.69 11.19 -3.29
CA ALA A 260 -12.82 10.07 -3.01
C ALA A 260 -11.75 9.90 -4.09
N LEU A 261 -12.09 10.18 -5.34
CA LEU A 261 -11.19 10.07 -6.49
C LEU A 261 -11.44 11.21 -7.47
N ILE A 262 -10.36 11.85 -7.91
CA ILE A 262 -10.34 12.77 -9.04
C ILE A 262 -9.42 12.18 -10.12
N ASN A 263 -9.90 12.08 -11.35
CA ASN A 263 -9.09 11.76 -12.52
C ASN A 263 -9.16 12.93 -13.51
N ALA A 264 -8.11 13.75 -13.58
CA ALA A 264 -8.19 15.07 -14.21
C ALA A 264 -6.90 15.48 -14.93
N GLN A 265 -6.98 16.50 -15.78
CA GLN A 265 -5.81 17.23 -16.33
C GLN A 265 -4.78 16.38 -17.11
N GLY A 266 -5.20 15.39 -17.89
CA GLY A 266 -4.27 14.64 -18.76
C GLY A 266 -4.90 13.39 -19.39
N PRO A 267 -4.15 12.61 -20.19
CA PRO A 267 -4.64 11.37 -20.83
C PRO A 267 -4.81 10.20 -19.84
N GLY A 268 -5.04 10.50 -18.55
CA GLY A 268 -5.06 9.52 -17.48
C GLY A 268 -6.13 8.45 -17.69
N LEU A 269 -5.71 7.19 -17.58
CA LEU A 269 -6.59 6.04 -17.55
C LEU A 269 -6.71 5.53 -16.11
N VAL A 270 -7.93 5.52 -15.58
CA VAL A 270 -8.25 4.86 -14.32
C VAL A 270 -9.09 3.61 -14.62
N THR A 271 -8.63 2.47 -14.12
CA THR A 271 -9.43 1.26 -13.95
C THR A 271 -9.73 1.11 -12.47
N LEU A 272 -10.99 1.27 -12.06
CA LEU A 272 -11.43 1.13 -10.68
C LEU A 272 -12.38 -0.06 -10.54
N VAL A 273 -11.99 -1.08 -9.79
CA VAL A 273 -12.81 -2.29 -9.58
C VAL A 273 -13.01 -2.49 -8.09
N ASP A 274 -14.26 -2.63 -7.67
CA ASP A 274 -14.65 -2.79 -6.26
C ASP A 274 -14.25 -1.57 -5.41
N ALA A 275 -15.21 -0.69 -5.14
CA ALA A 275 -14.96 0.47 -4.29
C ALA A 275 -16.17 0.81 -3.41
N THR A 276 -15.89 1.14 -2.14
CA THR A 276 -16.90 1.63 -1.21
C THR A 276 -16.53 3.02 -0.70
N LEU A 277 -17.34 4.01 -1.10
CA LEU A 277 -17.05 5.43 -0.94
C LEU A 277 -18.10 6.06 -0.02
N TYR A 278 -17.72 6.35 1.22
CA TYR A 278 -18.55 6.98 2.24
C TYR A 278 -18.31 8.48 2.28
N GLY A 279 -19.35 9.24 1.98
CA GLY A 279 -19.47 10.67 2.12
C GLY A 279 -20.00 11.03 3.50
N HIS A 280 -19.25 11.82 4.25
CA HIS A 280 -19.70 12.36 5.54
C HIS A 280 -20.21 13.80 5.39
N ARG A 281 -20.52 14.48 6.51
CA ARG A 281 -21.09 15.83 6.49
C ARG A 281 -20.24 16.77 5.60
N GLY A 282 -20.86 17.33 4.56
CA GLY A 282 -20.21 18.17 3.55
C GLY A 282 -20.02 17.51 2.17
N ALA A 283 -20.17 16.19 2.06
CA ALA A 283 -20.05 15.45 0.80
C ALA A 283 -21.32 15.46 -0.06
N ASN A 284 -22.48 15.79 0.51
CA ASN A 284 -23.80 15.66 -0.13
C ASN A 284 -24.04 16.57 -1.35
N ALA A 285 -23.16 17.52 -1.63
CA ALA A 285 -23.18 18.39 -2.80
C ALA A 285 -22.03 18.07 -3.79
N LYS A 286 -21.31 16.96 -3.59
CA LYS A 286 -20.12 16.58 -4.34
C LYS A 286 -20.29 15.18 -4.92
N PRO A 287 -19.70 14.89 -6.09
CA PRO A 287 -19.60 13.52 -6.58
C PRO A 287 -18.59 12.73 -5.75
N ALA A 288 -18.80 11.41 -5.63
CA ALA A 288 -17.81 10.53 -5.01
C ALA A 288 -16.56 10.41 -5.89
N ILE A 289 -16.75 10.26 -7.20
CA ILE A 289 -15.71 10.21 -8.23
C ILE A 289 -15.98 11.34 -9.23
N PHE A 290 -14.97 12.17 -9.48
CA PHE A 290 -15.01 13.17 -10.54
C PHE A 290 -13.96 12.83 -11.59
N ASN A 291 -14.40 12.72 -12.84
CA ASN A 291 -13.58 12.28 -13.96
C ASN A 291 -13.64 13.27 -15.12
N GLU A 292 -12.49 13.69 -15.62
CA GLU A 292 -12.31 14.49 -16.83
C GLU A 292 -11.53 13.74 -17.93
N ALA A 293 -11.08 12.50 -17.66
CA ALA A 293 -10.24 11.71 -18.56
C ALA A 293 -10.84 10.31 -18.80
N THR A 294 -10.03 9.27 -18.98
CA THR A 294 -10.55 7.92 -19.23
C THR A 294 -10.76 7.16 -17.93
N LEU A 295 -12.00 6.75 -17.69
CA LEU A 295 -12.42 5.90 -16.57
C LEU A 295 -13.15 4.66 -17.07
N PHE A 296 -12.72 3.52 -16.54
CA PHE A 296 -13.52 2.30 -16.40
C PHE A 296 -13.75 2.06 -14.91
N ALA A 297 -15.01 1.89 -14.49
CA ALA A 297 -15.36 1.59 -13.12
C ALA A 297 -16.33 0.41 -13.03
N ARG A 298 -16.15 -0.47 -12.04
CA ARG A 298 -17.00 -1.65 -11.81
C ARG A 298 -17.22 -1.87 -10.32
N ASN A 299 -18.43 -2.25 -9.94
CA ASN A 299 -18.81 -2.53 -8.54
C ASN A 299 -18.52 -1.36 -7.58
N ILE A 300 -19.05 -0.17 -7.90
CA ILE A 300 -18.87 1.02 -7.08
C ILE A 300 -20.10 1.23 -6.20
N LYS A 301 -19.87 1.40 -4.91
CA LYS A 301 -20.88 1.79 -3.93
C LYS A 301 -20.52 3.14 -3.32
N ALA A 302 -21.29 4.17 -3.64
CA ALA A 302 -21.22 5.46 -2.98
C ALA A 302 -22.33 5.62 -1.95
N VAL A 303 -22.06 6.31 -0.84
CA VAL A 303 -23.04 6.64 0.20
C VAL A 303 -22.81 8.09 0.63
N GLY A 304 -23.86 8.91 0.76
CA GLY A 304 -23.73 10.28 1.27
C GLY A 304 -23.18 11.33 0.29
N TYR A 305 -22.90 10.96 -0.96
CA TYR A 305 -22.56 11.86 -2.07
C TYR A 305 -23.80 12.19 -2.92
N VAL A 306 -23.73 13.27 -3.71
CA VAL A 306 -24.83 13.65 -4.62
C VAL A 306 -24.96 12.68 -5.81
N GLU A 307 -23.83 12.12 -6.24
CA GLU A 307 -23.72 11.16 -7.33
C GLU A 307 -22.47 10.29 -7.14
N ALA A 308 -22.49 9.06 -7.67
CA ALA A 308 -21.33 8.17 -7.57
C ALA A 308 -20.19 8.62 -8.50
N ILE A 309 -20.51 8.90 -9.76
CA ILE A 309 -19.55 9.27 -10.80
C ILE A 309 -20.10 10.44 -11.59
N HIS A 310 -19.32 11.51 -11.64
CA HIS A 310 -19.50 12.63 -12.57
C HIS A 310 -18.38 12.56 -13.62
N ASN A 311 -18.74 12.39 -14.90
CA ASN A 311 -17.81 12.39 -16.02
C ASN A 311 -17.93 13.70 -16.82
N ALA A 312 -17.09 14.67 -16.49
CA ALA A 312 -17.01 15.97 -17.16
C ALA A 312 -16.38 15.87 -18.57
N ALA A 313 -15.79 14.73 -18.95
CA ALA A 313 -15.25 14.56 -20.31
C ALA A 313 -16.35 14.61 -21.40
N ASN A 314 -17.59 14.25 -21.05
CA ASN A 314 -18.74 14.27 -21.95
C ASN A 314 -20.07 14.53 -21.22
N GLU A 315 -20.01 15.12 -20.02
CA GLU A 315 -21.16 15.42 -19.15
C GLU A 315 -22.03 14.21 -18.77
N GLN A 316 -21.49 12.99 -18.87
CA GLN A 316 -22.17 11.77 -18.45
C GLN A 316 -22.13 11.60 -16.93
N LYS A 317 -23.18 11.03 -16.36
CA LYS A 317 -23.28 10.69 -14.93
C LYS A 317 -23.62 9.23 -14.76
N ALA A 318 -23.13 8.60 -13.69
CA ALA A 318 -23.58 7.26 -13.35
C ALA A 318 -25.05 7.26 -12.88
N GLN A 319 -25.78 6.19 -13.18
CA GLN A 319 -27.15 6.01 -12.72
C GLN A 319 -27.15 5.55 -11.26
N GLY A 320 -27.50 6.47 -10.36
CA GLY A 320 -27.60 6.19 -8.93
C GLY A 320 -26.24 6.08 -8.21
N LEU A 321 -26.29 5.60 -6.97
CA LEU A 321 -25.13 5.50 -6.09
C LEU A 321 -24.50 4.10 -6.04
N GLN A 322 -25.16 3.11 -6.64
CA GLN A 322 -24.62 1.76 -6.84
C GLN A 322 -24.39 1.57 -8.34
N VAL A 323 -23.13 1.46 -8.74
CA VAL A 323 -22.72 1.39 -10.13
C VAL A 323 -22.15 0.00 -10.39
N ALA A 324 -22.89 -0.83 -11.11
CA ALA A 324 -22.41 -2.14 -11.52
C ALA A 324 -21.22 -1.99 -12.48
N GLU A 325 -21.34 -1.15 -13.50
CA GLU A 325 -20.29 -0.84 -14.46
C GLU A 325 -20.48 0.55 -15.05
N PHE A 326 -19.38 1.25 -15.33
CA PHE A 326 -19.36 2.56 -15.97
C PHE A 326 -18.13 2.66 -16.88
N VAL A 327 -18.35 3.12 -18.11
CA VAL A 327 -17.33 3.49 -19.07
C VAL A 327 -17.53 4.95 -19.46
N SER A 328 -16.44 5.72 -19.40
CA SER A 328 -16.44 7.15 -19.75
C SER A 328 -16.49 7.42 -21.25
N HIS A 329 -16.08 6.47 -22.09
CA HIS A 329 -15.90 6.62 -23.54
C HIS A 329 -16.60 5.48 -24.29
N PRO A 330 -16.92 5.66 -25.59
CA PRO A 330 -17.57 4.62 -26.40
C PRO A 330 -16.80 3.29 -26.38
N ILE A 331 -17.52 2.20 -26.18
CA ILE A 331 -16.95 0.85 -26.23
C ILE A 331 -16.73 0.47 -27.69
N LEU A 332 -15.49 0.12 -28.04
CA LEU A 332 -15.14 -0.41 -29.36
C LEU A 332 -15.10 -1.94 -29.29
N SER A 333 -15.79 -2.62 -30.20
CA SER A 333 -15.75 -4.08 -30.33
C SER A 333 -15.42 -4.46 -31.77
N LEU A 334 -14.46 -5.38 -31.94
CA LEU A 334 -14.10 -5.94 -33.25
C LEU A 334 -15.02 -7.10 -33.66
N PHE A 335 -15.79 -7.65 -32.71
CA PHE A 335 -16.64 -8.81 -32.91
C PHE A 335 -18.01 -8.62 -32.24
N PRO A 336 -19.07 -9.35 -32.63
CA PRO A 336 -20.32 -9.38 -31.88
C PRO A 336 -20.09 -9.93 -30.47
N ALA A 337 -20.08 -9.04 -29.48
CA ALA A 337 -19.91 -9.38 -28.08
C ALA A 337 -20.74 -8.42 -27.21
N PRO A 338 -21.14 -8.82 -25.99
CA PRO A 338 -21.75 -7.91 -25.04
C PRO A 338 -20.82 -6.70 -24.78
N LEU A 339 -21.37 -5.48 -24.82
CA LEU A 339 -20.63 -4.25 -24.53
C LEU A 339 -20.50 -4.02 -23.01
N LYS A 340 -19.99 -5.03 -22.32
CA LYS A 340 -19.75 -5.03 -20.88
C LYS A 340 -18.54 -5.90 -20.55
N SER A 341 -17.91 -5.68 -19.39
CA SER A 341 -16.82 -6.57 -18.97
C SER A 341 -17.31 -7.99 -18.70
N LEU A 342 -16.38 -8.95 -18.71
CA LEU A 342 -16.68 -10.36 -18.39
C LEU A 342 -17.15 -10.57 -16.94
N GLY A 343 -17.00 -9.56 -16.06
CA GLY A 343 -17.43 -9.67 -14.68
C GLY A 343 -16.67 -10.73 -13.87
N LEU A 344 -15.48 -11.14 -14.31
CA LEU A 344 -14.70 -12.18 -13.62
C LEU A 344 -14.33 -11.73 -12.20
N PRO A 345 -14.42 -12.64 -11.21
CA PRO A 345 -13.88 -12.39 -9.88
C PRO A 345 -12.38 -12.15 -9.98
N VAL A 346 -11.87 -11.22 -9.19
CA VAL A 346 -10.43 -10.98 -9.07
C VAL A 346 -9.94 -11.78 -7.86
N PRO A 347 -9.04 -12.76 -8.04
CA PRO A 347 -8.47 -13.47 -6.91
C PRO A 347 -7.64 -12.52 -6.06
N GLU A 348 -7.61 -12.76 -4.75
CA GLU A 348 -6.77 -12.02 -3.82
C GLU A 348 -5.29 -12.22 -4.16
N THR A 349 -4.50 -11.15 -3.99
CA THR A 349 -3.04 -11.26 -4.10
C THR A 349 -2.55 -12.27 -3.06
N PRO A 350 -1.70 -13.25 -3.43
CA PRO A 350 -1.22 -14.24 -2.49
C PRO A 350 -0.51 -13.59 -1.29
N GLU A 351 -0.95 -13.95 -0.09
CA GLU A 351 -0.23 -13.62 1.14
C GLU A 351 0.92 -14.60 1.36
N VAL A 352 2.05 -14.08 1.84
CA VAL A 352 3.15 -14.91 2.31
C VAL A 352 2.95 -15.09 3.82
N PRO A 353 2.66 -16.30 4.32
CA PRO A 353 2.55 -16.54 5.75
C PRO A 353 3.83 -16.10 6.46
N TRP A 354 3.67 -15.44 7.62
CA TRP A 354 4.79 -15.05 8.48
C TRP A 354 4.65 -15.74 9.84
N ASP A 355 5.02 -17.01 9.88
CA ASP A 355 4.99 -17.83 11.07
C ASP A 355 6.26 -17.67 11.93
N ASP A 356 6.35 -18.38 13.06
CA ASP A 356 7.48 -18.29 13.98
C ASP A 356 8.78 -18.72 13.27
N PRO A 357 9.84 -17.88 13.23
CA PRO A 357 11.09 -18.25 12.57
C PRO A 357 11.80 -19.49 13.12
N GLN A 358 11.42 -20.00 14.30
CA GLN A 358 11.88 -21.31 14.79
C GLN A 358 11.42 -22.47 13.89
N GLY A 359 10.32 -22.27 13.17
CA GLY A 359 9.78 -23.18 12.17
C GLY A 359 10.48 -23.13 10.82
N TRP A 360 11.47 -22.25 10.64
CA TRP A 360 12.10 -22.02 9.34
C TRP A 360 13.41 -22.82 9.17
N ALA A 361 13.78 -23.07 7.91
CA ALA A 361 15.05 -23.67 7.52
C ALA A 361 15.93 -22.66 6.79
N SER A 362 17.24 -22.69 7.08
CA SER A 362 18.27 -22.04 6.27
C SER A 362 19.18 -23.09 5.64
N PRO A 363 19.55 -22.96 4.35
CA PRO A 363 20.55 -23.82 3.73
C PRO A 363 21.93 -23.72 4.42
N THR A 364 22.23 -22.62 5.12
CA THR A 364 23.48 -22.47 5.87
C THR A 364 23.58 -23.44 7.04
N HIS A 365 22.44 -23.90 7.58
CA HIS A 365 22.39 -24.94 8.61
C HIS A 365 22.63 -26.34 8.03
N PHE A 366 22.61 -26.48 6.70
CA PHE A 366 22.88 -27.70 5.94
C PHE A 366 24.20 -27.66 5.16
N GLY A 367 25.03 -26.64 5.41
CA GLY A 367 26.38 -26.52 4.86
C GLY A 367 26.54 -25.52 3.72
N ALA A 368 25.48 -24.84 3.29
CA ALA A 368 25.60 -23.77 2.30
C ALA A 368 26.43 -22.60 2.85
N ARG A 369 27.17 -21.94 1.98
CA ARG A 369 28.04 -20.81 2.33
C ARG A 369 27.83 -19.69 1.32
N PRO A 370 27.05 -18.66 1.67
CA PRO A 370 26.82 -17.57 0.74
C PRO A 370 28.13 -16.88 0.36
N ASP A 371 28.22 -16.49 -0.92
CA ASP A 371 29.31 -15.72 -1.51
C ASP A 371 30.71 -16.41 -1.49
N ASP A 372 30.78 -17.74 -1.35
CA ASP A 372 32.05 -18.48 -1.40
C ASP A 372 32.40 -19.10 -2.78
N GLU A 373 31.52 -18.90 -3.77
CA GLU A 373 31.62 -19.42 -5.14
C GLU A 373 31.53 -20.96 -5.27
N GLU A 374 31.27 -21.69 -4.18
CA GLU A 374 31.14 -23.15 -4.15
C GLU A 374 29.67 -23.61 -4.32
N ASP A 375 29.44 -24.85 -4.75
CA ASP A 375 28.09 -25.36 -5.04
C ASP A 375 27.25 -25.60 -3.78
N ASP A 376 26.14 -24.86 -3.65
CA ASP A 376 25.17 -24.94 -2.55
C ASP A 376 23.98 -25.86 -2.85
N THR A 377 23.92 -26.48 -4.04
CA THR A 377 22.74 -27.23 -4.52
C THR A 377 22.22 -28.26 -3.51
N GLN A 378 23.11 -29.07 -2.94
CA GLN A 378 22.72 -30.11 -1.98
C GLN A 378 22.24 -29.52 -0.64
N ALA A 379 22.82 -28.41 -0.20
CA ALA A 379 22.43 -27.76 1.05
C ALA A 379 21.07 -27.08 0.91
N LEU A 380 20.80 -26.44 -0.24
CA LEU A 380 19.48 -25.92 -0.61
C LEU A 380 18.43 -27.03 -0.65
N GLN A 381 18.71 -28.15 -1.32
CA GLN A 381 17.77 -29.28 -1.39
C GLN A 381 17.46 -29.82 0.02
N LYS A 382 18.47 -30.02 0.87
CA LYS A 382 18.27 -30.48 2.25
C LYS A 382 17.44 -29.52 3.10
N ALA A 383 17.59 -28.20 2.87
CA ALA A 383 16.80 -27.20 3.58
C ALA A 383 15.32 -27.26 3.16
N ILE A 384 15.04 -27.45 1.87
CA ILE A 384 13.68 -27.66 1.35
C ILE A 384 13.08 -28.96 1.90
N ASP A 385 13.85 -30.06 1.85
CA ASP A 385 13.41 -31.39 2.30
C ASP A 385 13.29 -31.52 3.84
N SER A 386 13.67 -30.48 4.60
CA SER A 386 13.72 -30.52 6.06
C SER A 386 12.35 -30.68 6.74
N GLY A 387 11.26 -30.50 5.99
CA GLY A 387 9.88 -30.51 6.52
C GLY A 387 9.53 -29.25 7.32
N LYS A 388 10.39 -28.23 7.30
CA LYS A 388 10.14 -26.91 7.87
C LYS A 388 9.10 -26.14 7.05
N THR A 389 8.40 -25.21 7.69
CA THR A 389 7.27 -24.48 7.08
C THR A 389 7.72 -23.46 6.05
N THR A 390 8.91 -22.88 6.25
CA THR A 390 9.45 -21.80 5.43
C THR A 390 10.94 -22.01 5.20
N LEU A 391 11.38 -21.88 3.95
CA LEU A 391 12.79 -21.70 3.60
C LEU A 391 13.11 -20.21 3.62
N TYR A 392 14.10 -19.79 4.41
CA TYR A 392 14.68 -18.45 4.29
C TYR A 392 16.12 -18.54 3.84
N LEU A 393 16.53 -17.60 3.01
CA LEU A 393 17.90 -17.48 2.52
C LEU A 393 18.55 -16.31 3.25
N PRO A 394 19.50 -16.55 4.17
CA PRO A 394 20.41 -15.52 4.62
C PRO A 394 20.94 -14.69 3.45
N ARG A 395 21.13 -13.39 3.67
CA ARG A 395 21.62 -12.50 2.62
C ARG A 395 22.96 -12.99 2.05
N GLY A 396 22.99 -13.18 0.73
CA GLY A 396 24.19 -13.51 -0.04
C GLY A 396 23.84 -14.17 -1.39
N GLY A 397 24.84 -14.44 -2.21
CA GLY A 397 24.74 -15.25 -3.41
C GLY A 397 24.93 -16.73 -3.10
N TYR A 398 24.12 -17.58 -3.71
CA TYR A 398 24.22 -19.03 -3.60
C TYR A 398 24.44 -19.62 -5.00
N VAL A 399 25.47 -20.44 -5.18
CA VAL A 399 25.77 -21.06 -6.47
C VAL A 399 25.03 -22.40 -6.55
N ILE A 400 24.38 -22.66 -7.69
CA ILE A 400 23.72 -23.94 -7.96
C ILE A 400 24.29 -24.57 -9.23
N ASN A 401 24.83 -25.78 -9.12
CA ASN A 401 25.32 -26.59 -10.24
C ASN A 401 24.41 -27.79 -10.56
N GLY A 402 23.19 -27.81 -10.03
CA GLY A 402 22.17 -28.80 -10.34
C GLY A 402 20.75 -28.29 -10.16
N THR A 403 19.78 -29.17 -10.35
CA THR A 403 18.36 -28.86 -10.14
C THR A 403 18.02 -28.87 -8.65
N VAL A 404 17.45 -27.78 -8.16
CA VAL A 404 16.78 -27.72 -6.84
C VAL A 404 15.29 -27.96 -7.05
N LEU A 405 14.72 -28.95 -6.37
CA LEU A 405 13.31 -29.29 -6.43
C LEU A 405 12.57 -28.58 -5.30
N VAL A 406 11.57 -27.76 -5.65
CA VAL A 406 10.69 -27.00 -4.74
C VAL A 406 9.34 -27.68 -4.62
#